data_AF-A0A2V5WYI4-F1
#
_entry.id   AF-A0A2V5WYI4-F1
#
_cell.length_a   1.000
_cell.length_b   1.000
_cell.length_c   1.000
_cell.angle_alpha   90.00
_cell.angle_beta   90.00
_cell.angle_gamma   90.00
#
_symmetry.space_group_name_H-M   'P 1'
#
loop_
_entity.id
_entity.type
_entity.pdbx_description
1 polymer ?
#
loop_
_entity_poly.entity_id
_entity_poly.type
_entity_poly.pdbx_seq_one_letter_code
_entity_poly.pdbx_strand_id
1 'polypeptide(L)'
;MAQFSYKARRRSGEVVQGVLDVADRTAALTQIERLGLFPVAVEAAKGAAVAKAERAERRAASSAGFLPPALRALLNRQRKPRLQELATFTQQLANLLQSGMPLTVALTSMSHLESRGISPEVSKQLKQDVMEGRSLSDGMGRHPVIFSDMYVNMVRAGEQSGALVEVLRRVAEHYERFADVQSKFVSALVYPCIVACVGVLIIIFFMTFMLPRFMSIFQGMNASLPWSTRALMNFGGFFNKGTTWLFIGLSAFVLVILFLRFKSTQTGSRKLDSWKMTAPVVGKVVK
;
A
#
# COMPACT_ATOMS: atom_id res chain seq x y z
N MET A 1 20.87 3.04 -34.44
CA MET A 1 19.94 3.31 -35.56
C MET A 1 18.65 2.56 -35.26
N ALA A 2 17.48 3.15 -35.50
CA ALA A 2 16.22 2.52 -35.17
C ALA A 2 15.78 1.61 -36.33
N GLN A 3 15.36 0.39 -36.01
CA GLN A 3 14.85 -0.53 -37.03
C GLN A 3 13.33 -0.35 -37.11
N PHE A 4 12.82 -0.11 -38.31
CA PHE A 4 11.38 -0.02 -38.57
C PHE A 4 10.98 -1.17 -39.48
N SER A 5 10.04 -1.99 -39.02
CA SER A 5 9.39 -2.99 -39.88
C SER A 5 8.25 -2.32 -40.61
N TYR A 6 8.20 -2.48 -41.93
CA TYR A 6 7.15 -1.91 -42.76
C TYR A 6 6.42 -2.99 -43.55
N LYS A 7 5.12 -2.78 -43.72
CA LYS A 7 4.25 -3.53 -44.63
C LYS A 7 3.71 -2.53 -45.64
N ALA A 8 4.12 -2.67 -46.90
CA ALA A 8 3.73 -1.77 -47.98
C ALA A 8 3.19 -2.56 -49.18
N ARG A 9 2.38 -1.91 -50.01
CA ARG A 9 1.74 -2.52 -51.17
C ARG A 9 2.32 -1.94 -52.46
N ARG A 10 2.67 -2.80 -53.42
CA ARG A 10 3.05 -2.40 -54.79
C ARG A 10 1.82 -1.97 -55.58
N ARG A 11 2.02 -1.20 -56.66
CA ARG A 11 0.95 -0.80 -57.59
C ARG A 11 0.20 -2.00 -58.21
N SER A 12 0.82 -3.19 -58.24
CA SER A 12 0.22 -4.47 -58.66
C SER A 12 -0.70 -5.14 -57.63
N GLY A 13 -0.82 -4.58 -56.41
CA GLY A 13 -1.65 -5.16 -55.33
C GLY A 13 -0.91 -6.11 -54.39
N GLU A 14 0.31 -6.50 -54.72
CA GLU A 14 1.15 -7.40 -53.92
C GLU A 14 1.68 -6.72 -52.65
N VAL A 15 1.64 -7.42 -51.52
CA VAL A 15 2.03 -6.90 -50.21
C VAL A 15 3.46 -7.34 -49.90
N VAL A 16 4.35 -6.38 -49.73
CA VAL A 16 5.78 -6.60 -49.45
C VAL A 16 6.08 -6.17 -48.01
N GLN A 17 6.79 -7.01 -47.27
CA GLN A 17 7.23 -6.76 -45.90
C GLN A 17 8.75 -6.68 -45.87
N GLY A 18 9.29 -5.72 -45.11
CA GLY A 18 10.73 -5.52 -44.99
C GLY A 18 11.10 -4.76 -43.72
N VAL A 19 12.40 -4.71 -43.43
CA VAL A 19 12.95 -3.94 -42.31
C VAL A 19 13.86 -2.86 -42.88
N LEU A 20 13.70 -1.63 -42.41
CA LEU A 20 14.51 -0.48 -42.78
C LEU A 20 15.22 0.06 -41.54
N ASP A 21 16.52 0.27 -41.64
CA ASP A 21 17.33 0.91 -40.61
C ASP A 21 17.40 2.43 -40.87
N VAL A 22 16.57 3.19 -40.16
CA VAL A 22 16.41 4.64 -40.37
C VAL A 22 16.26 5.35 -39.04
N ALA A 23 16.66 6.61 -38.97
CA ALA A 23 16.69 7.36 -37.72
C ALA A 23 15.28 7.61 -37.14
N ASP A 24 14.31 7.94 -38.00
CA ASP A 24 12.98 8.37 -37.59
C ASP A 24 11.87 7.77 -38.48
N ARG A 25 10.65 7.70 -37.94
CA ARG A 25 9.47 7.18 -38.63
C ARG A 25 9.19 7.92 -39.95
N THR A 26 9.44 9.24 -39.98
CA THR A 26 9.26 10.08 -41.17
C THR A 26 10.30 9.78 -42.25
N ALA A 27 11.53 9.42 -41.84
CA ALA A 27 12.58 8.95 -42.74
C ALA A 27 12.25 7.56 -43.32
N ALA A 28 11.61 6.69 -42.52
CA ALA A 28 11.13 5.40 -43.01
C ALA A 28 10.03 5.55 -44.08
N LEU A 29 9.05 6.42 -43.86
CA LEU A 29 7.97 6.67 -44.82
C LEU A 29 8.50 7.21 -46.16
N THR A 30 9.38 8.22 -46.11
CA THR A 30 9.97 8.81 -47.32
C THR A 30 10.83 7.82 -48.10
N GLN A 31 11.51 6.89 -47.43
CA GLN A 31 12.29 5.85 -48.10
C GLN A 31 11.41 4.76 -48.73
N ILE A 32 10.30 4.40 -48.09
CA ILE A 32 9.31 3.46 -48.64
C ILE A 32 8.62 4.06 -49.89
N GLU A 33 8.30 5.35 -49.85
CA GLU A 33 7.74 6.08 -51.00
C GLU A 33 8.75 6.17 -52.17
N ARG A 34 10.04 6.41 -51.89
CA ARG A 34 11.11 6.38 -52.91
C ARG A 34 11.27 5.02 -53.58
N LEU A 35 10.92 3.94 -52.87
CA LEU A 35 10.91 2.58 -53.43
C LEU A 35 9.64 2.29 -54.26
N GLY A 36 8.76 3.26 -54.44
CA GLY A 36 7.51 3.12 -55.21
C GLY A 36 6.47 2.25 -54.51
N LEU A 37 6.57 2.09 -53.19
CA LEU A 37 5.71 1.27 -52.36
C LEU A 37 4.76 2.15 -51.54
N PHE A 38 3.48 1.79 -51.46
CA PHE A 38 2.50 2.51 -50.65
C PHE A 38 2.45 1.93 -49.23
N PRO A 39 2.79 2.68 -48.17
CA PRO A 39 2.85 2.15 -46.81
C PRO A 39 1.45 1.86 -46.27
N VAL A 40 1.23 0.63 -45.76
CA VAL A 40 -0.03 0.21 -45.11
C VAL A 40 0.12 0.22 -43.59
N ALA A 41 1.27 -0.23 -43.08
CA ALA A 41 1.63 -0.13 -41.67
C ALA A 41 3.15 0.03 -41.53
N VAL A 42 3.57 1.01 -40.74
CA VAL A 42 4.98 1.21 -40.35
C VAL A 42 5.04 1.16 -38.83
N GLU A 43 5.55 0.04 -38.33
CA GLU A 43 5.70 -0.24 -36.89
C GLU A 43 7.17 -0.15 -36.53
N ALA A 44 7.47 0.53 -35.42
CA ALA A 44 8.82 0.49 -34.85
C ALA A 44 9.09 -0.95 -34.41
N ALA A 45 10.15 -1.57 -34.93
CA ALA A 45 10.49 -2.92 -34.52
C ALA A 45 10.76 -2.94 -33.01
N LYS A 46 10.53 -4.12 -32.38
CA LYS A 46 10.50 -4.38 -30.92
C LYS A 46 11.63 -3.74 -30.08
N GLY A 47 12.70 -3.22 -30.68
CA GLY A 47 13.72 -2.39 -30.04
C GLY A 47 13.20 -1.06 -29.45
N ALA A 48 12.14 -0.44 -29.97
CA ALA A 48 11.60 0.79 -29.38
C ALA A 48 10.84 0.56 -28.06
N ALA A 49 10.19 -0.59 -27.90
CA ALA A 49 9.53 -0.98 -26.65
C ALA A 49 10.56 -1.39 -25.58
N VAL A 50 11.62 -2.10 -26.00
CA VAL A 50 12.76 -2.45 -25.12
C VAL A 50 13.51 -1.19 -24.69
N ALA A 51 13.77 -0.23 -25.59
CA ALA A 51 14.46 1.03 -25.23
C ALA A 51 13.61 1.96 -24.33
N LYS A 52 12.28 1.91 -24.43
CA LYS A 52 11.37 2.67 -23.55
C LYS A 52 11.26 2.03 -22.17
N ALA A 53 11.26 0.70 -22.10
CA ALA A 53 11.35 -0.07 -20.85
C ALA A 53 12.70 0.15 -20.16
N GLU A 54 13.81 0.07 -20.89
CA GLU A 54 15.16 0.33 -20.34
C GLU A 54 15.35 1.79 -19.90
N ARG A 55 14.78 2.79 -20.61
CA ARG A 55 14.83 4.20 -20.16
C ARG A 55 13.94 4.46 -18.94
N ALA A 56 12.82 3.76 -18.80
CA ALA A 56 11.96 3.84 -17.62
C ALA A 56 12.63 3.17 -16.41
N GLU A 57 13.22 1.99 -16.59
CA GLU A 57 14.03 1.30 -15.59
C GLU A 57 15.28 2.10 -15.22
N ARG A 58 16.01 2.71 -16.17
CA ARG A 58 17.18 3.55 -15.87
C ARG A 58 16.80 4.85 -15.15
N ARG A 59 15.63 5.45 -15.42
CA ARG A 59 15.13 6.63 -14.67
C ARG A 59 14.64 6.26 -13.27
N ALA A 60 14.03 5.09 -13.10
CA ALA A 60 13.67 4.55 -11.79
C ALA A 60 14.91 4.11 -11.00
N ALA A 61 15.92 3.56 -11.67
CA ALA A 61 17.20 3.18 -11.08
C ALA A 61 18.08 4.40 -10.74
N SER A 62 17.99 5.50 -11.50
CA SER A 62 18.72 6.75 -11.19
C SER A 62 18.12 7.51 -10.01
N SER A 63 16.80 7.45 -9.79
CA SER A 63 16.15 8.05 -8.62
C SER A 63 16.21 7.13 -7.39
N ALA A 64 16.14 5.81 -7.57
CA ALA A 64 16.41 4.85 -6.51
C ALA A 64 17.90 4.86 -6.13
N GLY A 65 18.80 5.14 -7.08
CA GLY A 65 20.27 5.21 -6.99
C GLY A 65 20.85 5.96 -5.79
N PHE A 66 20.10 6.94 -5.24
CA PHE A 66 20.51 7.77 -4.12
C PHE A 66 20.12 7.21 -2.74
N LEU A 67 19.23 6.22 -2.69
CA LEU A 67 18.78 5.61 -1.43
C LEU A 67 19.74 4.49 -1.00
N PRO A 68 20.10 4.40 0.30
CA PRO A 68 20.85 3.28 0.86
C PRO A 68 20.21 1.93 0.51
N PRO A 69 20.99 0.86 0.29
CA PRO A 69 20.47 -0.46 -0.08
C PRO A 69 19.44 -1.00 0.94
N ALA A 70 19.60 -0.65 2.23
CA ALA A 70 18.64 -0.97 3.29
C ALA A 70 17.27 -0.28 3.11
N LEU A 71 17.25 0.97 2.64
CA LEU A 71 16.02 1.73 2.39
C LEU A 71 15.30 1.24 1.12
N ARG A 72 16.05 0.81 0.10
CA ARG A 72 15.47 0.17 -1.09
C ARG A 72 14.83 -1.18 -0.77
N ALA A 73 15.50 -1.99 0.07
CA ALA A 73 14.95 -3.27 0.53
C ALA A 73 13.67 -3.09 1.36
N LEU A 74 13.58 -2.01 2.16
CA LEU A 74 12.37 -1.63 2.87
C LEU A 74 11.25 -1.18 1.93
N LEU A 75 11.58 -0.43 0.88
CA LEU A 75 10.59 0.02 -0.13
C LEU A 75 10.03 -1.14 -0.95
N ASN A 76 10.87 -2.14 -1.25
CA ASN A 76 10.50 -3.28 -2.10
C ASN A 76 9.95 -4.48 -1.31
N ARG A 77 9.68 -4.30 -0.01
CA ARG A 77 9.11 -5.35 0.83
C ARG A 77 7.66 -5.59 0.46
N GLN A 78 7.27 -6.85 0.29
CA GLN A 78 5.86 -7.21 0.08
C GLN A 78 5.00 -6.60 1.18
N ARG A 79 4.09 -5.71 0.78
CA ARG A 79 3.17 -5.04 1.68
C ARG A 79 2.13 -6.04 2.15
N LYS A 80 1.84 -6.06 3.45
CA LYS A 80 0.71 -6.81 3.99
C LYS A 80 -0.60 -6.24 3.43
N PRO A 81 -1.44 -7.03 2.74
CA PRO A 81 -2.73 -6.56 2.23
C PRO A 81 -3.66 -6.16 3.37
N ARG A 82 -4.57 -5.23 3.10
CA ARG A 82 -5.69 -4.93 3.99
C ARG A 82 -6.67 -6.11 4.00
N LEU A 83 -7.44 -6.24 5.09
CA LEU A 83 -8.43 -7.30 5.23
C LEU A 83 -9.45 -7.27 4.08
N GLN A 84 -9.88 -6.07 3.66
CA GLN A 84 -10.77 -5.90 2.51
C GLN A 84 -10.16 -6.43 1.20
N GLU A 85 -8.88 -6.17 0.96
CA GLU A 85 -8.19 -6.60 -0.27
C GLU A 85 -8.08 -8.13 -0.32
N LEU A 86 -7.81 -8.76 0.84
CA LEU A 86 -7.80 -10.22 0.97
C LEU A 86 -9.21 -10.81 0.79
N ALA A 87 -10.24 -10.19 1.38
CA ALA A 87 -11.63 -10.60 1.21
C ALA A 87 -12.05 -10.55 -0.27
N THR A 88 -11.76 -9.44 -0.96
CA THR A 88 -12.07 -9.28 -2.39
C THR A 88 -11.33 -10.29 -3.25
N PHE A 89 -10.03 -10.52 -3.02
CA PHE A 89 -9.26 -11.52 -3.75
C PHE A 89 -9.84 -12.93 -3.57
N THR A 90 -10.18 -13.29 -2.33
CA THR A 90 -10.76 -14.59 -2.00
C THR A 90 -12.13 -14.77 -2.64
N GLN A 91 -12.98 -13.74 -2.59
CA GLN A 91 -14.31 -13.74 -3.19
C GLN A 91 -14.23 -13.86 -4.72
N GLN A 92 -13.32 -13.13 -5.36
CA GLN A 92 -13.11 -13.22 -6.81
C GLN A 92 -12.66 -14.62 -7.22
N LEU A 93 -11.70 -15.21 -6.50
CA LEU A 93 -11.28 -16.59 -6.74
C LEU A 93 -12.43 -17.58 -6.54
N ALA A 94 -13.21 -17.43 -5.46
CA ALA A 94 -14.38 -18.27 -5.21
C ALA A 94 -15.42 -18.16 -6.34
N ASN A 95 -15.73 -16.95 -6.80
CA ASN A 95 -16.69 -16.70 -7.89
C ASN A 95 -16.23 -17.34 -9.21
N LEU A 96 -14.94 -17.22 -9.54
CA LEU A 96 -14.37 -17.85 -10.73
C LEU A 96 -14.46 -19.38 -10.65
N LEU A 97 -14.11 -19.97 -9.51
CA LEU A 97 -14.22 -21.42 -9.33
C LEU A 97 -15.68 -21.90 -9.31
N GLN A 98 -16.59 -21.11 -8.74
CA GLN A 98 -18.02 -21.40 -8.73
C GLN A 98 -18.62 -21.42 -10.14
N SER A 99 -18.09 -20.61 -11.07
CA SER A 99 -18.50 -20.66 -12.49
C SER A 99 -17.98 -21.89 -13.24
N GLY A 100 -17.38 -22.86 -12.55
CA GLY A 100 -16.79 -24.06 -13.14
C GLY A 100 -15.43 -23.82 -13.79
N MET A 101 -14.80 -22.65 -13.57
CA MET A 101 -13.49 -22.35 -14.13
C MET A 101 -12.42 -23.25 -13.48
N PRO A 102 -11.54 -23.91 -14.26
CA PRO A 102 -10.41 -24.64 -13.69
C PRO A 102 -9.51 -23.72 -12.87
N LEU A 103 -8.96 -24.21 -11.76
CA LEU A 103 -8.16 -23.41 -10.83
C LEU A 103 -6.99 -22.67 -11.50
N THR A 104 -6.29 -23.30 -12.43
CA THR A 104 -5.18 -22.69 -13.17
C THR A 104 -5.61 -21.52 -14.06
N VAL A 105 -6.82 -21.60 -14.64
CA VAL A 105 -7.42 -20.53 -15.45
C VAL A 105 -7.90 -19.40 -14.52
N ALA A 106 -8.54 -19.74 -13.40
CA ALA A 106 -8.95 -18.78 -12.40
C ALA A 106 -7.76 -17.97 -11.86
N LEU A 107 -6.65 -18.63 -11.50
CA LEU A 107 -5.42 -17.96 -11.05
C LEU A 107 -4.77 -17.10 -12.16
N THR A 108 -4.91 -17.49 -13.43
CA THR A 108 -4.48 -16.65 -14.56
C THR A 108 -5.31 -15.37 -14.62
N SER A 109 -6.64 -15.48 -14.49
CA SER A 109 -7.54 -14.32 -14.42
C SER A 109 -7.21 -13.42 -13.23
N MET A 110 -6.93 -14.02 -12.06
CA MET A 110 -6.51 -13.29 -10.85
C MET A 110 -5.18 -12.54 -11.01
N SER A 111 -4.30 -12.93 -11.94
CA SER A 111 -3.06 -12.19 -12.22
C SER A 111 -3.28 -10.93 -13.08
N HIS A 112 -4.42 -10.83 -13.78
CA HIS A 112 -4.78 -9.66 -14.59
C HIS A 112 -5.68 -8.68 -13.82
N LEU A 113 -6.28 -9.12 -12.71
CA LEU A 113 -7.06 -8.27 -11.84
C LEU A 113 -6.12 -7.36 -11.02
N GLU A 114 -6.29 -6.05 -11.16
CA GLU A 114 -5.56 -5.09 -10.34
C GLU A 114 -6.05 -5.15 -8.89
N SER A 115 -5.21 -5.69 -8.02
CA SER A 115 -5.39 -5.67 -6.56
C SER A 115 -4.31 -4.77 -5.95
N ARG A 116 -4.72 -3.74 -5.20
CA ARG A 116 -3.79 -2.85 -4.49
C ARG A 116 -2.98 -3.57 -3.40
N GLY A 117 -3.46 -4.72 -2.93
CA GLY A 117 -2.90 -5.45 -1.79
C GLY A 117 -2.16 -6.73 -2.15
N ILE A 118 -2.53 -7.38 -3.25
CA ILE A 118 -1.97 -8.67 -3.66
C ILE A 118 -1.39 -8.50 -5.06
N SER A 119 -0.07 -8.65 -5.16
CA SER A 119 0.62 -8.49 -6.43
C SER A 119 0.17 -9.57 -7.43
N PRO A 120 0.02 -9.23 -8.73
CA PRO A 120 -0.14 -10.19 -9.81
C PRO A 120 0.84 -11.37 -9.78
N GLU A 121 2.05 -11.10 -9.27
CA GLU A 121 3.12 -12.09 -9.17
C GLU A 121 2.77 -13.23 -8.22
N VAL A 122 1.99 -12.96 -7.17
CA VAL A 122 1.52 -13.99 -6.23
C VAL A 122 0.57 -14.94 -6.95
N SER A 123 -0.40 -14.42 -7.71
CA SER A 123 -1.32 -15.25 -8.51
C SER A 123 -0.59 -16.10 -9.54
N LYS A 124 0.47 -15.55 -10.18
CA LYS A 124 1.32 -16.30 -11.11
C LYS A 124 2.10 -17.41 -10.44
N GLN A 125 2.67 -17.16 -9.27
CA GLN A 125 3.41 -18.15 -8.49
C GLN A 125 2.47 -19.26 -7.98
N LEU A 126 1.30 -18.90 -7.47
CA LEU A 126 0.27 -19.88 -7.10
C LEU A 126 -0.15 -20.75 -8.29
N LYS A 127 -0.35 -20.15 -9.47
CA LYS A 127 -0.65 -20.91 -10.69
C LYS A 127 0.47 -21.89 -11.01
N GLN A 128 1.72 -21.43 -10.96
CA GLN A 128 2.90 -22.25 -11.26
C GLN A 128 3.00 -23.43 -10.27
N ASP A 129 2.84 -23.18 -8.98
CA ASP A 129 2.83 -24.23 -7.95
C ASP A 129 1.73 -25.28 -8.21
N VAL A 130 0.52 -24.84 -8.57
CA VAL A 130 -0.60 -25.74 -8.92
C VAL A 130 -0.31 -26.53 -10.21
N MET A 131 0.30 -25.90 -11.21
CA MET A 131 0.72 -26.59 -12.44
C MET A 131 1.83 -27.62 -12.19
N GLU A 132 2.70 -27.39 -11.21
CA GLU A 132 3.71 -28.34 -10.74
C GLU A 132 3.12 -29.48 -9.89
N GLY A 133 1.80 -29.50 -9.69
CA GLY A 133 1.10 -30.53 -8.92
C GLY A 133 1.07 -30.31 -7.41
N ARG A 134 1.50 -29.13 -6.93
CA ARG A 134 1.35 -28.75 -5.52
C ARG A 134 -0.09 -28.33 -5.23
N SER A 135 -0.51 -28.48 -3.98
CA SER A 135 -1.80 -27.95 -3.54
C SER A 135 -1.80 -26.42 -3.53
N LEU A 136 -2.98 -25.80 -3.70
CA LEU A 136 -3.16 -24.35 -3.59
C LEU A 136 -2.78 -23.87 -2.18
N SER A 137 -3.14 -24.64 -1.14
CA SER A 137 -2.78 -24.30 0.24
C SER A 137 -1.27 -24.30 0.46
N ASP A 138 -0.52 -25.22 -0.13
CA ASP A 138 0.95 -25.21 -0.02
C ASP A 138 1.57 -24.01 -0.74
N GLY A 139 1.06 -23.66 -1.93
CA GLY A 139 1.46 -22.44 -2.64
C GLY A 139 1.18 -21.18 -1.80
N MET A 140 0.00 -21.08 -1.18
CA MET A 140 -0.35 -19.96 -0.30
C MET A 140 0.53 -19.92 0.95
N GLY A 141 0.94 -21.08 1.49
CA GLY A 141 1.84 -21.18 2.64
C GLY A 141 3.22 -20.56 2.41
N ARG A 142 3.67 -20.43 1.15
CA ARG A 142 4.93 -19.75 0.80
C ARG A 142 4.84 -18.21 0.91
N HIS A 143 3.64 -17.67 1.11
CA HIS A 143 3.38 -16.24 1.24
C HIS A 143 2.76 -15.87 2.61
N PRO A 144 3.46 -16.09 3.74
CA PRO A 144 2.91 -15.87 5.09
C PRO A 144 2.60 -14.40 5.41
N VAL A 145 3.15 -13.45 4.64
CA VAL A 145 2.85 -12.02 4.77
C VAL A 145 1.44 -11.70 4.27
N ILE A 146 0.93 -12.49 3.33
CA ILE A 146 -0.34 -12.29 2.61
C ILE A 146 -1.41 -13.23 3.17
N PHE A 147 -1.12 -14.53 3.20
CA PHE A 147 -2.03 -15.56 3.69
C PHE A 147 -1.62 -15.97 5.10
N SER A 148 -2.52 -15.80 6.06
CA SER A 148 -2.29 -16.23 7.44
C SER A 148 -2.39 -17.76 7.56
N ASP A 149 -1.83 -18.33 8.63
CA ASP A 149 -1.92 -19.78 8.89
C ASP A 149 -3.37 -20.28 8.93
N MET A 150 -4.28 -19.49 9.51
CA MET A 150 -5.71 -19.79 9.49
C MET A 150 -6.26 -19.86 8.07
N TYR A 151 -5.91 -18.90 7.22
CA TYR A 151 -6.32 -18.87 5.81
C TYR A 151 -5.86 -20.15 5.10
N VAL A 152 -4.56 -20.46 5.22
CA VAL A 152 -3.93 -21.61 4.55
C VAL A 152 -4.57 -22.93 5.02
N ASN A 153 -4.78 -23.08 6.34
CA ASN A 153 -5.36 -24.30 6.90
C ASN A 153 -6.84 -24.48 6.51
N MET A 154 -7.60 -23.40 6.41
CA MET A 154 -8.98 -23.45 5.89
C MET A 154 -8.98 -23.92 4.44
N VAL A 155 -8.18 -23.30 3.57
CA VAL A 155 -8.06 -23.70 2.16
C VAL A 155 -7.64 -25.17 2.04
N ARG A 156 -6.67 -25.62 2.83
CA ARG A 156 -6.23 -27.02 2.87
C ARG A 156 -7.37 -27.98 3.18
N ALA A 157 -8.20 -27.66 4.18
CA ALA A 157 -9.38 -28.46 4.51
C ALA A 157 -10.41 -28.46 3.37
N GLY A 158 -10.57 -27.34 2.67
CA GLY A 158 -11.41 -27.22 1.48
C GLY A 158 -10.91 -28.05 0.29
N GLU A 159 -9.60 -28.09 0.06
CA GLU A 159 -8.98 -28.92 -0.97
C GLU A 159 -9.16 -30.41 -0.67
N GLN A 160 -8.90 -30.82 0.58
CA GLN A 160 -9.02 -32.22 1.01
C GLN A 160 -10.47 -32.74 1.00
N SER A 161 -11.44 -31.88 1.31
CA SER A 161 -12.86 -32.23 1.31
C SER A 161 -13.55 -32.04 -0.05
N GLY A 162 -12.85 -31.49 -1.05
CA GLY A 162 -13.45 -31.10 -2.33
C GLY A 162 -14.42 -29.90 -2.25
N ALA A 163 -14.55 -29.28 -1.08
CA ALA A 163 -15.44 -28.15 -0.83
C ALA A 163 -14.71 -26.78 -0.92
N LEU A 164 -13.72 -26.67 -1.79
CA LEU A 164 -12.84 -25.49 -1.91
C LEU A 164 -13.62 -24.19 -2.12
N VAL A 165 -14.64 -24.21 -2.99
CA VAL A 165 -15.46 -23.02 -3.29
C VAL A 165 -16.18 -22.51 -2.05
N GLU A 166 -16.84 -23.41 -1.31
CA GLU A 166 -17.59 -23.08 -0.09
C GLU A 166 -16.65 -22.54 1.01
N VAL A 167 -15.48 -23.15 1.17
CA VAL A 167 -14.46 -22.70 2.11
C VAL A 167 -13.93 -21.31 1.75
N LEU A 168 -13.57 -21.07 0.49
CA LEU A 168 -13.10 -19.75 0.05
C LEU A 168 -14.16 -18.69 0.29
N ARG A 169 -15.44 -18.99 0.03
CA ARG A 169 -16.55 -18.05 0.29
C ARG A 169 -16.69 -17.72 1.78
N ARG A 170 -16.59 -18.72 2.66
CA ARG A 170 -16.59 -18.52 4.12
C ARG A 170 -15.41 -17.68 4.59
N VAL A 171 -14.22 -17.91 4.03
CA VAL A 171 -13.02 -17.14 4.35
C VAL A 171 -13.18 -15.69 3.87
N ALA A 172 -13.71 -15.47 2.66
CA ALA A 172 -13.98 -14.15 2.12
C ALA A 172 -14.96 -13.36 3.02
N GLU A 173 -16.09 -13.98 3.37
CA GLU A 173 -17.10 -13.38 4.27
C GLU A 173 -16.54 -13.08 5.66
N HIS A 174 -15.68 -13.95 6.19
CA HIS A 174 -14.98 -13.71 7.44
C HIS A 174 -14.13 -12.44 7.36
N TYR A 175 -13.25 -12.32 6.35
CA TYR A 175 -12.40 -11.13 6.20
C TYR A 175 -13.17 -9.85 5.89
N GLU A 176 -14.27 -9.93 5.14
CA GLU A 176 -15.17 -8.82 4.86
C GLU A 176 -15.81 -8.29 6.15
N ARG A 177 -16.42 -9.17 6.97
CA ARG A 177 -17.00 -8.78 8.26
C ARG A 177 -15.96 -8.13 9.18
N PHE A 178 -14.75 -8.67 9.23
CA PHE A 178 -13.66 -8.08 10.01
C PHE A 178 -13.21 -6.72 9.47
N ALA A 179 -13.14 -6.56 8.15
CA ALA A 179 -12.81 -5.28 7.51
C ALA A 179 -13.88 -4.22 7.83
N ASP A 180 -15.16 -4.58 7.79
CA ASP A 180 -16.28 -3.71 8.13
C ASP A 180 -16.25 -3.25 9.59
N VAL A 181 -16.02 -4.19 10.51
CA VAL A 181 -15.87 -3.87 11.94
C VAL A 181 -14.70 -2.90 12.12
N GLN A 182 -13.54 -3.20 11.53
CA GLN A 182 -12.37 -2.32 11.60
C GLN A 182 -12.66 -0.92 11.02
N SER A 183 -13.34 -0.85 9.89
CA SER A 183 -13.72 0.40 9.23
C SER A 183 -14.64 1.26 10.10
N LYS A 184 -15.64 0.65 10.74
CA LYS A 184 -16.54 1.32 11.69
C LYS A 184 -15.78 1.89 12.89
N PHE A 185 -14.86 1.11 13.47
CA PHE A 185 -14.02 1.59 14.57
C PHE A 185 -13.13 2.76 14.15
N VAL A 186 -12.46 2.66 13.00
CA VAL A 186 -11.62 3.75 12.49
C VAL A 186 -12.47 5.00 12.27
N SER A 187 -13.63 4.88 11.63
CA SER A 187 -14.53 5.99 11.34
C SER A 187 -15.03 6.68 12.61
N ALA A 188 -15.38 5.91 13.64
CA ALA A 188 -15.81 6.46 14.94
C ALA A 188 -14.70 7.24 15.67
N LEU A 189 -13.43 6.91 15.43
CA LEU A 189 -12.28 7.57 16.05
C LEU A 189 -11.81 8.82 15.29
N VAL A 190 -12.22 9.02 14.04
CA VAL A 190 -11.81 10.18 13.23
C VAL A 190 -12.21 11.49 13.92
N TYR A 191 -13.47 11.63 14.34
CA TYR A 191 -13.96 12.86 14.96
C TYR A 191 -13.26 13.19 16.30
N PRO A 192 -13.17 12.27 17.29
CA PRO A 192 -12.43 12.51 18.52
C PRO A 192 -10.96 12.90 18.29
N CYS A 193 -10.28 12.26 17.34
CA CYS A 193 -8.90 12.59 17.00
C CYS A 193 -8.76 14.00 16.39
N ILE A 194 -9.67 14.40 15.50
CA ILE A 194 -9.66 15.75 14.91
C ILE A 194 -9.87 16.81 16.00
N VAL A 195 -10.91 16.64 16.84
CA VAL A 195 -11.22 17.60 17.92
C VAL A 195 -10.07 17.68 18.93
N ALA A 196 -9.50 16.54 19.32
CA ALA A 196 -8.34 16.51 20.19
C ALA A 196 -7.12 17.22 19.57
N CYS A 197 -6.85 16.98 18.29
CA CYS A 197 -5.75 17.65 17.57
C CYS A 197 -5.93 19.17 17.53
N VAL A 198 -7.14 19.64 17.18
CA VAL A 198 -7.48 21.06 17.18
C VAL A 198 -7.38 21.65 18.59
N GLY A 199 -7.86 20.96 19.61
CA GLY A 199 -7.75 21.39 21.00
C GLY A 199 -6.30 21.55 21.45
N VAL A 200 -5.44 20.57 21.13
CA VAL A 200 -4.00 20.66 21.42
C VAL A 200 -3.36 21.84 20.69
N LEU A 201 -3.69 22.06 19.41
CA LEU A 201 -3.18 23.20 18.64
C LEU A 201 -3.60 24.55 19.27
N ILE A 202 -4.84 24.67 19.71
CA ILE A 202 -5.33 25.88 20.39
C ILE A 202 -4.57 26.11 21.70
N ILE A 203 -4.37 25.08 22.51
CA ILE A 203 -3.60 25.18 23.77
C ILE A 203 -2.16 25.61 23.49
N ILE A 204 -1.50 25.01 22.50
CA ILE A 204 -0.13 25.37 22.10
C ILE A 204 -0.08 26.83 21.65
N PHE A 205 -1.01 27.25 20.79
CA PHE A 205 -1.11 28.64 20.33
C PHE A 205 -1.29 29.62 21.51
N PHE A 206 -2.19 29.29 22.43
CA PHE A 206 -2.45 30.10 23.62
C PHE A 206 -1.20 30.24 24.47
N MET A 207 -0.50 29.13 24.75
CA MET A 207 0.70 29.13 25.60
C MET A 207 1.89 29.86 24.95
N THR A 208 2.02 29.79 23.63
CA THR A 208 3.16 30.36 22.91
C THR A 208 2.98 31.84 22.57
N PHE A 209 1.76 32.27 22.19
CA PHE A 209 1.53 33.64 21.73
C PHE A 209 0.70 34.48 22.71
N MET A 210 -0.37 33.90 23.25
CA MET A 210 -1.32 34.65 24.06
C MET A 210 -0.77 34.89 25.47
N LEU A 211 -0.35 33.84 26.17
CA LEU A 211 0.14 33.90 27.55
C LEU A 211 1.33 34.87 27.73
N PRO A 212 2.34 34.93 26.85
CA PRO A 212 3.47 35.85 27.02
C PRO A 212 3.08 37.31 26.89
N ARG A 213 2.13 37.64 26.02
CA ARG A 213 1.59 39.01 25.91
C ARG A 213 0.91 39.45 27.21
N PHE A 214 0.16 38.55 27.86
CA PHE A 214 -0.39 38.84 29.18
C PHE A 214 0.72 39.04 30.21
N MET A 215 1.75 38.20 30.22
CA MET A 215 2.88 38.35 31.15
C MET A 215 3.60 39.70 30.98
N SER A 216 3.81 40.18 29.74
CA SER A 216 4.47 41.48 29.52
C SER A 216 3.67 42.66 30.05
N ILE A 217 2.33 42.58 30.06
CA ILE A 217 1.47 43.62 30.63
C ILE A 217 1.62 43.64 32.16
N PHE A 218 1.60 42.46 32.79
CA PHE A 218 1.76 42.34 34.24
C PHE A 218 3.14 42.75 34.75
N GLN A 219 4.20 42.59 33.96
CA GLN A 219 5.54 43.06 34.33
C GLN A 219 5.67 44.59 34.31
N GLY A 220 4.91 45.28 33.46
CA GLY A 220 4.85 46.74 33.44
C GLY A 220 4.13 47.34 34.66
N MET A 221 3.30 46.54 35.32
CA MET A 221 2.72 46.86 36.62
C MET A 221 3.68 46.35 37.71
N ASN A 222 4.36 47.22 38.44
CA ASN A 222 5.26 46.85 39.56
C ASN A 222 4.51 46.25 40.79
N ALA A 223 3.61 45.31 40.57
CA ALA A 223 2.80 44.65 41.58
C ALA A 223 3.36 43.25 41.88
N SER A 224 3.37 42.86 43.16
CA SER A 224 3.81 41.53 43.58
C SER A 224 2.87 40.46 43.07
N LEU A 225 3.35 39.64 42.13
CA LEU A 225 2.58 38.55 41.54
C LEU A 225 2.17 37.50 42.59
N PRO A 226 0.86 37.19 42.74
CA PRO A 226 0.39 36.09 43.57
C PRO A 226 1.03 34.75 43.16
N TRP A 227 1.08 33.80 44.10
CA TRP A 227 1.73 32.51 43.88
C TRP A 227 1.09 31.71 42.75
N SER A 228 -0.22 31.85 42.53
CA SER A 228 -0.98 31.22 41.44
C SER A 228 -0.51 31.72 40.06
N THR A 229 -0.25 33.02 39.93
CA THR A 229 0.29 33.63 38.70
C THR A 229 1.74 33.19 38.46
N ARG A 230 2.58 33.12 39.50
CA ARG A 230 3.96 32.60 39.39
C ARG A 230 4.01 31.13 38.98
N ALA A 231 3.12 30.30 39.51
CA ALA A 231 3.02 28.90 39.09
C ALA A 231 2.65 28.78 37.60
N LEU A 232 1.68 29.59 37.14
CA LEU A 232 1.29 29.64 35.73
C LEU A 232 2.44 30.14 34.83
N MET A 233 3.22 31.14 35.26
CA MET A 233 4.39 31.63 34.53
C MET A 233 5.50 30.59 34.42
N ASN A 234 5.74 29.79 35.47
CA ASN A 234 6.70 28.69 35.43
C ASN A 234 6.24 27.58 34.46
N PHE A 235 4.94 27.24 34.45
CA PHE A 235 4.36 26.32 33.47
C PHE A 235 4.42 26.86 32.04
N GLY A 236 4.14 28.15 31.82
CA GLY A 236 4.22 28.81 30.52
C GLY A 236 5.66 28.96 30.00
N GLY A 237 6.60 29.23 30.90
CA GLY A 237 8.04 29.28 30.61
C GLY A 237 8.61 27.92 30.17
N PHE A 238 7.93 26.82 30.51
CA PHE A 238 8.19 25.52 29.91
C PHE A 238 7.92 25.61 28.40
N PHE A 239 6.74 25.99 27.94
CA PHE A 239 6.39 25.99 26.51
C PHE A 239 7.20 26.94 25.62
N ASN A 240 7.70 28.06 26.17
CA ASN A 240 8.32 29.12 25.37
C ASN A 240 9.84 28.99 25.15
N LYS A 241 10.52 28.06 25.85
CA LYS A 241 11.92 27.74 25.54
C LYS A 241 11.95 26.83 24.31
N GLY A 242 12.75 27.15 23.29
CA GLY A 242 12.89 26.33 22.07
C GLY A 242 13.22 24.86 22.33
N THR A 243 13.80 24.56 23.50
CA THR A 243 14.04 23.20 24.01
C THR A 243 12.76 22.39 24.25
N THR A 244 11.61 23.02 24.44
CA THR A 244 10.37 22.34 24.84
C THR A 244 9.60 21.77 23.67
N TRP A 245 9.67 22.41 22.50
CA TRP A 245 9.23 21.77 21.25
C TRP A 245 10.05 20.51 20.95
N LEU A 246 11.36 20.54 21.25
CA LEU A 246 12.20 19.35 21.20
C LEU A 246 11.78 18.28 22.22
N PHE A 247 11.42 18.63 23.46
CA PHE A 247 10.92 17.66 24.45
C PHE A 247 9.51 17.13 24.14
N ILE A 248 8.61 17.92 23.56
CA ILE A 248 7.29 17.46 23.10
C ILE A 248 7.46 16.52 21.90
N GLY A 249 8.31 16.90 20.92
CA GLY A 249 8.66 16.04 19.79
C GLY A 249 9.34 14.75 20.23
N LEU A 250 10.30 14.83 21.16
CA LEU A 250 11.01 13.68 21.72
C LEU A 250 10.09 12.80 22.57
N SER A 251 9.22 13.36 23.40
CA SER A 251 8.28 12.57 24.20
C SER A 251 7.20 11.92 23.34
N ALA A 252 6.69 12.59 22.31
CA ALA A 252 5.79 12.00 21.32
C ALA A 252 6.50 10.89 20.53
N PHE A 253 7.76 11.11 20.13
CA PHE A 253 8.57 10.11 19.44
C PHE A 253 8.88 8.90 20.32
N VAL A 254 9.23 9.13 21.59
CA VAL A 254 9.47 8.08 22.60
C VAL A 254 8.18 7.33 22.92
N LEU A 255 7.04 8.02 23.06
CA LEU A 255 5.72 7.38 23.25
C LEU A 255 5.31 6.56 22.04
N VAL A 256 5.54 7.05 20.81
CA VAL A 256 5.29 6.30 19.59
C VAL A 256 6.20 5.08 19.52
N ILE A 257 7.49 5.20 19.83
CA ILE A 257 8.42 4.07 19.88
C ILE A 257 8.03 3.08 20.98
N LEU A 258 7.73 3.53 22.19
CA LEU A 258 7.27 2.68 23.30
C LEU A 258 5.96 2.00 22.94
N PHE A 259 5.02 2.69 22.30
CA PHE A 259 3.74 2.13 21.88
C PHE A 259 3.92 1.09 20.77
N LEU A 260 4.75 1.39 19.77
CA LEU A 260 5.10 0.43 18.70
C LEU A 260 5.84 -0.78 19.27
N ARG A 261 6.77 -0.57 20.21
CA ARG A 261 7.52 -1.64 20.86
C ARG A 261 6.65 -2.48 21.79
N PHE A 262 5.76 -1.84 22.54
CA PHE A 262 4.80 -2.49 23.43
C PHE A 262 3.78 -3.32 22.63
N LYS A 263 3.34 -2.83 21.47
CA LYS A 263 2.54 -3.61 20.50
C LYS A 263 3.31 -4.80 19.91
N SER A 264 4.64 -4.70 19.74
CA SER A 264 5.47 -5.79 19.22
C SER A 264 5.85 -6.85 20.26
N THR A 265 5.67 -6.56 21.57
CA THR A 265 6.07 -7.47 22.66
C THR A 265 4.90 -8.38 23.02
N GLN A 266 5.09 -9.71 23.09
CA GLN A 266 4.02 -10.70 23.37
C GLN A 266 3.23 -10.40 24.65
N THR A 267 3.89 -9.90 25.70
CA THR A 267 3.25 -9.51 26.97
C THR A 267 2.44 -8.23 26.87
N GLY A 268 2.86 -7.30 26.01
CA GLY A 268 2.19 -6.02 25.77
C GLY A 268 0.91 -6.18 24.96
N SER A 269 0.93 -7.03 23.92
CA SER A 269 -0.28 -7.40 23.17
C SER A 269 -1.33 -8.04 24.08
N ARG A 270 -0.94 -9.00 24.94
CA ARG A 270 -1.88 -9.69 25.85
C ARG A 270 -2.50 -8.77 26.90
N LYS A 271 -1.73 -7.86 27.51
CA LYS A 271 -2.25 -6.87 28.47
C LYS A 271 -3.12 -5.81 27.79
N LEU A 272 -2.75 -5.36 26.58
CA LEU A 272 -3.59 -4.48 25.77
C LEU A 272 -4.90 -5.16 25.37
N ASP A 273 -4.86 -6.44 25.03
CA ASP A 273 -6.07 -7.20 24.67
C ASP A 273 -6.99 -7.37 25.89
N SER A 274 -6.43 -7.69 27.07
CA SER A 274 -7.21 -7.75 28.32
C SER A 274 -7.81 -6.39 28.72
N TRP A 275 -7.07 -5.29 28.56
CA TRP A 275 -7.55 -3.94 28.85
C TRP A 275 -8.59 -3.45 27.83
N LYS A 276 -8.42 -3.77 26.54
CA LYS A 276 -9.42 -3.49 25.50
C LYS A 276 -10.72 -4.24 25.73
N MET A 277 -10.66 -5.46 26.26
CA MET A 277 -11.85 -6.27 26.59
C MET A 277 -12.63 -5.71 27.78
N THR A 278 -11.97 -5.01 28.70
CA THR A 278 -12.60 -4.36 29.87
C THR A 278 -12.97 -2.90 29.63
N ALA A 279 -12.58 -2.32 28.49
CA ALA A 279 -12.93 -0.95 28.15
C ALA A 279 -14.45 -0.80 27.94
N PRO A 280 -15.12 0.18 28.59
CA PRO A 280 -16.57 0.33 28.58
C PRO A 280 -17.18 0.61 27.20
N VAL A 281 -16.35 1.03 26.23
CA VAL A 281 -16.74 1.26 24.83
C VAL A 281 -16.84 -0.06 24.03
N VAL A 282 -16.07 -1.08 24.40
CA VAL A 282 -15.99 -2.36 23.66
C VAL A 282 -16.87 -3.44 24.32
N GLY A 283 -17.10 -3.36 25.63
CA GLY A 283 -17.87 -4.35 26.38
C GLY A 283 -19.34 -4.53 25.98
N LYS A 284 -19.94 -3.59 25.23
CA LYS A 284 -21.31 -3.72 24.70
C LYS A 284 -21.40 -4.42 23.34
N VAL A 285 -20.27 -4.67 22.67
CA VAL A 285 -20.24 -5.30 21.33
C VAL A 285 -19.85 -6.79 21.40
N VAL A 286 -19.30 -7.22 22.53
CA VAL A 286 -18.79 -8.60 22.73
C VAL A 286 -19.73 -9.46 23.62
N LYS A 287 -20.80 -8.86 24.17
CA LYS A 287 -21.87 -9.61 24.83
C LYS A 287 -23.02 -9.91 23.88
#